data_AF-A0A2S6R9U7-F1
#
_entry.id   AF-A0A2S6R9U7-F1
#
_cell.length_a   1.000
_cell.length_b   1.000
_cell.length_c   1.000
_cell.angle_alpha   90.00
_cell.angle_beta   90.00
_cell.angle_gamma   90.00
#
_symmetry.space_group_name_H-M   'P 1'
#
loop_
_entity.id
_entity.type
_entity.pdbx_description
1 polymer ?
#
loop_
_entity_poly.entity_id
_entity_poly.type
_entity_poly.pdbx_seq_one_letter_code
_entity_poly.pdbx_strand_id
1 'polypeptide(L)'
;MKIGIVGTGAMGCVYAALLSDAGNEVWAVDSWAEHVAAMAADAYGDRALAAETLLLAARYQGVDGRMPTSTGAAQEVIANRIADTALFLIALENHLRTWGDEDLLAELWPAAQRAVGYLYSADPDDDGLVNGFGELDRWSSDPVVQTTIHLAGLWGAALDATASLAEIAGEDDDATRAREAAARVRMILEDEFWNPAERRFNFAKRVDGSFVGARTVLPAVPMIFGLLDPGSAIPALDLFSSAALSRDWGVGL
;
A
#
# COMPACT_ATOMS: atom_id res chain seq x y z
N MET A 1 -9.92 18.76 17.38
CA MET A 1 -8.55 18.84 16.79
C MET A 1 -8.60 18.24 15.39
N LYS A 2 -7.62 18.51 14.51
CA LYS A 2 -7.54 17.84 13.19
C LYS A 2 -6.74 16.55 13.31
N ILE A 3 -7.26 15.42 12.83
CA ILE A 3 -6.64 14.10 12.95
C ILE A 3 -6.65 13.40 11.59
N GLY A 4 -5.49 13.08 11.03
CA GLY A 4 -5.37 12.29 9.80
C GLY A 4 -5.23 10.80 10.09
N ILE A 5 -5.97 9.95 9.35
CA ILE A 5 -5.88 8.49 9.37
C ILE A 5 -5.58 8.04 7.93
N VAL A 6 -4.41 7.46 7.70
CA VAL A 6 -3.96 7.01 6.38
C VAL A 6 -3.99 5.47 6.35
N GLY A 7 -4.66 4.90 5.35
CA GLY A 7 -5.01 3.47 5.29
C GLY A 7 -6.27 3.15 6.09
N THR A 8 -7.38 3.80 5.72
CA THR A 8 -8.67 3.69 6.41
C THR A 8 -9.42 2.39 6.10
N GLY A 9 -8.75 1.24 6.22
CA GLY A 9 -9.37 -0.10 6.22
C GLY A 9 -10.37 -0.26 7.40
N ALA A 10 -10.99 -1.43 7.57
CA ALA A 10 -12.05 -1.66 8.56
C ALA A 10 -11.80 -1.08 9.98
N MET A 11 -10.56 -1.16 10.49
CA MET A 11 -10.16 -0.59 11.79
C MET A 11 -9.98 0.94 11.75
N GLY A 12 -9.44 1.47 10.65
CA GLY A 12 -9.30 2.91 10.44
C GLY A 12 -10.65 3.62 10.41
N CYS A 13 -11.69 2.97 9.87
CA CYS A 13 -13.06 3.51 9.87
C CYS A 13 -13.61 3.67 11.29
N VAL A 14 -13.36 2.71 12.17
CA VAL A 14 -13.82 2.73 13.58
C VAL A 14 -13.13 3.84 14.37
N TYR A 15 -11.82 4.01 14.17
CA TYR A 15 -11.09 5.12 14.77
C TYR A 15 -11.55 6.46 14.22
N ALA A 16 -11.81 6.55 12.92
CA ALA A 16 -12.32 7.77 12.31
C ALA A 16 -13.67 8.16 12.92
N ALA A 17 -14.60 7.21 13.04
CA ALA A 17 -15.92 7.43 13.61
C ALA A 17 -15.86 7.84 15.09
N LEU A 18 -15.13 7.10 15.93
CA LEU A 18 -15.05 7.38 17.37
C LEU A 18 -14.37 8.73 17.67
N LEU A 19 -13.34 9.08 16.90
CA LEU A 19 -12.64 10.36 17.06
C LEU A 19 -13.47 11.52 16.53
N SER A 20 -14.25 11.31 15.47
CA SER A 20 -15.22 12.28 14.97
C SER A 20 -16.36 12.51 15.96
N ASP A 21 -16.93 11.45 16.53
CA ASP A 21 -18.01 11.53 17.54
C ASP A 21 -17.55 12.23 18.84
N ALA A 22 -16.25 12.15 19.14
CA ALA A 22 -15.60 12.93 20.20
C ALA A 22 -15.38 14.43 19.86
N GLY A 23 -15.90 14.91 18.72
CA GLY A 23 -15.85 16.31 18.30
C GLY A 23 -14.55 16.72 17.59
N ASN A 24 -13.79 15.77 17.05
CA ASN A 24 -12.60 16.06 16.25
C ASN A 24 -12.94 16.15 14.77
N GLU A 25 -12.16 16.97 14.06
CA GLU A 25 -12.16 17.00 12.61
C GLU A 25 -11.23 15.87 12.15
N VAL A 26 -11.77 14.81 11.57
CA VAL A 26 -11.02 13.61 11.22
C VAL A 26 -10.96 13.44 9.70
N TRP A 27 -9.75 13.23 9.19
CA TRP A 27 -9.46 13.10 7.77
C TRP A 27 -9.02 11.66 7.51
N ALA A 28 -9.88 10.90 6.83
CA ALA A 28 -9.62 9.50 6.47
C ALA A 28 -9.12 9.43 5.01
N VAL A 29 -7.97 8.79 4.81
CA VAL A 29 -7.32 8.64 3.50
C VAL A 29 -7.08 7.16 3.27
N ASP A 30 -7.45 6.66 2.08
CA ASP A 30 -7.26 5.25 1.70
C ASP A 30 -6.93 5.15 0.21
N SER A 31 -6.21 4.09 -0.16
CA SER A 31 -5.83 3.80 -1.55
C SER A 31 -6.93 3.09 -2.35
N TRP A 32 -7.91 2.48 -1.67
CA TRP A 32 -8.96 1.71 -2.31
C TRP A 32 -10.10 2.61 -2.78
N ALA A 33 -10.16 2.88 -4.09
CA ALA A 33 -11.10 3.84 -4.68
C ALA A 33 -12.58 3.52 -4.41
N GLU A 34 -13.02 2.25 -4.41
CA GLU A 34 -14.39 1.89 -4.06
C GLU A 34 -14.68 2.02 -2.57
N HIS A 35 -13.67 1.82 -1.72
CA HIS A 35 -13.79 2.04 -0.28
C HIS A 35 -13.86 3.53 0.04
N VAL A 36 -13.01 4.33 -0.61
CA VAL A 36 -13.09 5.78 -0.61
C VAL A 36 -14.43 6.22 -1.19
N ALA A 37 -14.94 5.63 -2.27
CA ALA A 37 -16.25 5.95 -2.84
C ALA A 37 -17.43 5.56 -1.92
N ALA A 38 -17.30 4.48 -1.14
CA ALA A 38 -18.28 4.08 -0.14
C ALA A 38 -18.25 4.99 1.11
N MET A 39 -17.06 5.45 1.52
CA MET A 39 -16.91 6.52 2.53
C MET A 39 -17.35 7.89 1.98
N ALA A 40 -17.08 8.15 0.69
CA ALA A 40 -17.34 9.39 -0.02
C ALA A 40 -18.77 9.50 -0.55
N ALA A 41 -19.55 8.41 -0.51
CA ALA A 41 -21.00 8.49 -0.65
C ALA A 41 -21.60 9.43 0.41
N ASP A 42 -20.86 9.71 1.50
CA ASP A 42 -21.16 10.75 2.49
C ASP A 42 -20.23 12.00 2.45
N ALA A 43 -19.09 12.04 1.72
CA ALA A 43 -18.17 13.21 1.70
C ALA A 43 -17.28 13.36 0.43
N TYR A 44 -17.13 14.58 -0.09
CA TYR A 44 -16.81 14.95 -1.48
C TYR A 44 -15.31 15.08 -1.88
N GLY A 45 -15.00 15.05 -3.19
CA GLY A 45 -13.66 15.15 -3.82
C GLY A 45 -12.99 16.52 -3.78
N ASP A 46 -12.32 16.85 -2.68
CA ASP A 46 -11.56 18.09 -2.47
C ASP A 46 -10.07 17.94 -2.85
N ARG A 47 -9.67 18.51 -3.99
CA ARG A 47 -8.27 18.52 -4.47
C ARG A 47 -7.31 19.17 -3.46
N ALA A 48 -7.71 20.27 -2.83
CA ALA A 48 -6.82 21.02 -1.95
C ALA A 48 -6.50 20.21 -0.70
N LEU A 49 -7.51 19.54 -0.15
CA LEU A 49 -7.35 18.67 1.02
C LEU A 49 -6.46 17.44 0.73
N ALA A 50 -6.63 16.83 -0.46
CA ALA A 50 -5.79 15.72 -0.89
C ALA A 50 -4.31 16.15 -1.00
N ALA A 51 -4.05 17.32 -1.60
CA ALA A 51 -2.71 17.89 -1.70
C ALA A 51 -2.11 18.22 -0.33
N GLU A 52 -2.89 18.85 0.57
CA GLU A 52 -2.45 19.17 1.93
C GLU A 52 -2.06 17.91 2.71
N THR A 53 -2.77 16.81 2.51
CA THR A 53 -2.45 15.53 3.16
C THR A 53 -1.11 14.96 2.69
N LEU A 54 -0.85 14.98 1.38
CA LEU A 54 0.43 14.52 0.82
C LEU A 54 1.60 15.40 1.30
N LEU A 55 1.41 16.73 1.33
CA LEU A 55 2.38 17.69 1.87
C LEU A 55 2.65 17.45 3.36
N LEU A 56 1.60 17.19 4.14
CA LEU A 56 1.73 16.91 5.57
C LEU A 56 2.53 15.63 5.81
N ALA A 57 2.24 14.56 5.06
CA ALA A 57 3.00 13.31 5.16
C ALA A 57 4.49 13.54 4.83
N ALA A 58 4.77 14.25 3.72
CA ALA A 58 6.13 14.56 3.29
C ALA A 58 6.89 15.45 4.29
N ARG A 59 6.20 16.39 4.95
CA ARG A 59 6.77 17.23 6.00
C ARG A 59 7.33 16.43 7.18
N TYR A 60 6.72 15.29 7.50
CA TYR A 60 7.12 14.40 8.60
C TYR A 60 7.85 13.14 8.11
N GLN A 61 8.30 13.12 6.86
CA GLN A 61 9.10 12.02 6.34
C GLN A 61 10.40 11.87 7.14
N GLY A 62 10.73 10.62 7.48
CA GLY A 62 11.98 10.28 8.15
C GLY A 62 13.20 10.60 7.29
N VAL A 63 14.34 10.85 7.95
CA VAL A 63 15.63 11.05 7.26
C VAL A 63 16.07 9.83 6.45
N ASP A 64 15.54 8.66 6.79
CA ASP A 64 15.74 7.38 6.10
C ASP A 64 14.78 7.18 4.93
N GLY A 65 13.87 8.13 4.66
CA GLY A 65 12.92 8.12 3.55
C GLY A 65 11.55 7.53 3.89
N ARG A 66 11.36 6.96 5.09
CA ARG A 66 10.07 6.40 5.50
C ARG A 66 9.00 7.47 5.67
N MET A 67 7.78 7.15 5.24
CA MET A 67 6.61 7.97 5.49
C MET A 67 5.99 7.62 6.85
N PRO A 68 5.46 8.61 7.60
CA PRO A 68 4.82 8.37 8.87
C PRO A 68 3.47 7.65 8.67
N THR A 69 3.22 6.64 9.49
CA THR A 69 1.89 6.01 9.67
C THR A 69 0.96 6.96 10.43
N SER A 70 1.49 7.59 11.47
CA SER A 70 0.76 8.52 12.32
C SER A 70 1.71 9.47 13.04
N THR A 71 1.20 10.66 13.35
CA THR A 71 1.90 11.69 14.11
C THR A 71 1.15 12.02 15.39
N GLY A 72 1.87 12.23 16.49
CA GLY A 72 1.29 12.65 17.75
C GLY A 72 0.90 14.13 17.79
N ALA A 73 0.20 14.53 18.85
CA ALA A 73 -0.24 15.91 19.04
C ALA A 73 0.92 16.90 19.20
N ALA A 74 2.11 16.42 19.59
CA ALA A 74 3.35 17.21 19.65
C ALA A 74 4.19 17.09 18.37
N GLN A 75 3.60 16.57 17.28
CA GLN A 75 4.21 16.44 15.95
C GLN A 75 5.38 15.45 15.88
N GLU A 76 5.42 14.49 16.80
CA GLU A 76 6.33 13.34 16.77
C GLU A 76 5.79 12.23 15.86
N VAL A 77 6.68 11.52 15.16
CA VAL A 77 6.30 10.33 14.38
C VAL A 77 6.11 9.15 15.34
N ILE A 78 4.91 8.58 15.37
CA ILE A 78 4.55 7.47 16.28
C ILE A 78 4.90 6.12 15.65
N ALA A 79 4.69 5.98 14.34
CA ALA A 79 5.01 4.79 13.59
C ALA A 79 5.34 5.16 12.14
N ASN A 80 6.12 4.31 11.48
CA ASN A 80 6.43 4.41 10.06
C ASN A 80 6.70 3.01 9.49
N ARG A 81 5.91 2.60 8.49
CA ARG A 81 5.94 1.25 7.94
C ARG A 81 6.33 1.25 6.47
N ILE A 82 6.71 0.08 5.97
CA ILE A 82 6.96 -0.13 4.55
C ILE A 82 5.67 0.10 3.77
N ALA A 83 4.56 -0.46 4.26
CA ALA A 83 3.25 -0.31 3.64
C ALA A 83 2.85 1.17 3.47
N ASP A 84 3.02 2.01 4.50
CA ASP A 84 2.63 3.42 4.43
C ASP A 84 3.52 4.22 3.47
N THR A 85 4.80 3.84 3.38
CA THR A 85 5.74 4.46 2.43
C THR A 85 5.36 4.12 0.99
N ALA A 86 4.96 2.87 0.72
CA ALA A 86 4.43 2.47 -0.58
C ALA A 86 3.11 3.20 -0.92
N LEU A 87 2.20 3.28 0.05
CA LEU A 87 0.90 3.95 -0.12
C LEU A 87 1.03 5.45 -0.42
N PHE A 88 2.05 6.13 0.11
CA PHE A 88 2.32 7.54 -0.24
C PHE A 88 2.60 7.73 -1.74
N LEU A 89 3.43 6.86 -2.33
CA LEU A 89 3.75 6.93 -3.76
C LEU A 89 2.51 6.65 -4.62
N ILE A 90 1.73 5.63 -4.25
CA ILE A 90 0.47 5.28 -4.91
C ILE A 90 -0.53 6.44 -4.80
N ALA A 91 -0.66 7.06 -3.63
CA ALA A 91 -1.57 8.18 -3.42
C ALA A 91 -1.15 9.42 -4.21
N LEU A 92 0.15 9.70 -4.30
CA LEU A 92 0.68 10.81 -5.10
C LEU A 92 0.43 10.60 -6.59
N GLU A 93 0.72 9.40 -7.12
CA GLU A 93 0.39 9.08 -8.52
C GLU A 93 -1.11 9.20 -8.78
N ASN A 94 -1.95 8.65 -7.90
CA ASN A 94 -3.39 8.72 -8.08
C ASN A 94 -3.90 10.18 -8.05
N HIS A 95 -3.31 11.05 -7.23
CA HIS A 95 -3.61 12.48 -7.22
C HIS A 95 -3.23 13.13 -8.55
N LEU A 96 -2.04 12.85 -9.07
CA LEU A 96 -1.56 13.35 -10.36
C LEU A 96 -2.44 12.87 -11.52
N ARG A 97 -2.80 11.59 -11.54
CA ARG A 97 -3.70 11.01 -12.54
C ARG A 97 -5.10 11.63 -12.50
N THR A 98 -5.57 12.01 -11.31
CA THR A 98 -6.90 12.60 -11.12
C THR A 98 -6.93 14.08 -11.49
N TRP A 99 -5.89 14.84 -11.14
CA TRP A 99 -5.92 16.31 -11.17
C TRP A 99 -4.88 16.98 -12.08
N GLY A 100 -3.89 16.24 -12.58
CA GLY A 100 -2.78 16.79 -13.37
C GLY A 100 -1.92 17.80 -12.60
N ASP A 101 -1.76 17.58 -11.29
CA ASP A 101 -1.13 18.52 -10.36
C ASP A 101 0.42 18.49 -10.42
N GLU A 102 0.99 18.91 -11.54
CA GLU A 102 2.43 18.90 -11.77
C GLU A 102 3.20 19.81 -10.80
N ASP A 103 2.60 20.91 -10.36
CA ASP A 103 3.19 21.81 -9.35
C ASP A 103 3.39 21.07 -8.01
N LEU A 104 2.38 20.30 -7.58
CA LEU A 104 2.48 19.47 -6.38
C LEU A 104 3.54 18.38 -6.56
N LEU A 105 3.60 17.76 -7.74
CA LEU A 105 4.66 16.78 -8.03
C LEU A 105 6.04 17.42 -7.92
N ALA A 106 6.26 18.60 -8.51
CA ALA A 106 7.54 19.29 -8.43
C ALA A 106 7.95 19.58 -6.98
N GLU A 107 6.99 19.95 -6.11
CA GLU A 107 7.23 20.15 -4.67
C GLU A 107 7.53 18.85 -3.93
N LEU A 108 6.80 17.77 -4.24
CA LEU A 108 6.91 16.48 -3.55
C LEU A 108 7.93 15.51 -4.14
N TRP A 109 8.50 15.81 -5.30
CA TRP A 109 9.43 14.93 -6.01
C TRP A 109 10.61 14.48 -5.15
N PRO A 110 11.31 15.37 -4.40
CA PRO A 110 12.39 14.94 -3.52
C PRO A 110 11.92 13.98 -2.41
N ALA A 111 10.68 14.12 -1.93
CA ALA A 111 10.11 13.21 -0.94
C ALA A 111 9.76 11.85 -1.57
N ALA A 112 9.19 11.84 -2.77
CA ALA A 112 8.93 10.62 -3.53
C ALA A 112 10.22 9.84 -3.81
N GLN A 113 11.30 10.51 -4.24
CA GLN A 113 12.61 9.88 -4.46
C GLN A 113 13.18 9.23 -3.19
N ARG A 114 13.07 9.92 -2.03
CA ARG A 114 13.49 9.33 -0.75
C ARG A 114 12.60 8.15 -0.33
N ALA A 115 11.29 8.23 -0.58
CA ALA A 115 10.34 7.17 -0.26
C ALA A 115 10.64 5.90 -1.05
N VAL A 116 10.79 6.00 -2.37
CA VAL A 116 11.14 4.82 -3.19
C VAL A 116 12.57 4.35 -2.90
N GLY A 117 13.51 5.26 -2.65
CA GLY A 117 14.87 4.91 -2.23
C GLY A 117 14.90 4.06 -0.96
N TYR A 118 14.07 4.41 0.03
CA TYR A 118 13.87 3.57 1.21
C TYR A 118 13.31 2.19 0.85
N LEU A 119 12.26 2.13 0.02
CA LEU A 119 11.64 0.85 -0.36
C LEU A 119 12.64 -0.07 -1.09
N TYR A 120 13.47 0.47 -1.98
CA TYR A 120 14.56 -0.30 -2.58
C TYR A 120 15.57 -0.82 -1.53
N SER A 121 15.87 -0.03 -0.50
CA SER A 121 16.75 -0.49 0.60
C SER A 121 16.12 -1.56 1.49
N ALA A 122 14.79 -1.76 1.40
CA ALA A 122 14.06 -2.77 2.16
C ALA A 122 14.13 -4.17 1.53
N ASP A 123 14.89 -4.36 0.45
CA ASP A 123 15.22 -5.65 -0.18
C ASP A 123 16.72 -5.97 0.02
N PRO A 124 17.14 -6.38 1.24
CA PRO A 124 18.56 -6.66 1.54
C PRO A 124 19.09 -7.95 0.90
N ASP A 125 18.23 -8.84 0.42
CA ASP A 125 18.60 -10.11 -0.22
C ASP A 125 18.45 -10.10 -1.75
N ASP A 126 18.06 -8.97 -2.34
CA ASP A 126 17.97 -8.72 -3.79
C ASP A 126 17.02 -9.70 -4.51
N ASP A 127 16.02 -10.19 -3.78
CA ASP A 127 15.03 -11.15 -4.30
C ASP A 127 13.91 -10.44 -5.08
N GLY A 128 13.88 -9.11 -5.04
CA GLY A 128 12.95 -8.25 -5.76
C GLY A 128 11.75 -7.83 -4.93
N LEU A 129 11.66 -8.32 -3.69
CA LEU A 129 10.59 -8.03 -2.76
C LEU A 129 11.10 -7.26 -1.55
N VAL A 130 10.28 -6.35 -1.05
CA VAL A 130 10.55 -5.69 0.22
C VAL A 130 10.28 -6.64 1.40
N ASN A 131 11.17 -6.63 2.38
CA ASN A 131 11.10 -7.49 3.56
C ASN A 131 10.41 -6.80 4.73
N GLY A 132 9.44 -7.46 5.36
CA GLY A 132 8.77 -6.97 6.55
C GLY A 132 9.69 -6.98 7.78
N PHE A 133 10.03 -5.80 8.32
CA PHE A 133 10.90 -5.69 9.49
C PHE A 133 10.18 -5.82 10.84
N GLY A 134 8.86 -5.56 10.88
CA GLY A 134 8.03 -5.68 12.08
C GLY A 134 6.79 -6.53 11.88
N GLU A 135 6.15 -6.96 12.98
CA GLU A 135 4.92 -7.78 12.95
C GLU A 135 3.79 -7.12 12.16
N LEU A 136 3.70 -5.78 12.22
CA LEU A 136 2.68 -4.99 11.51
C LEU A 136 2.91 -4.96 9.98
N ASP A 137 4.15 -5.07 9.52
CA ASP A 137 4.45 -5.21 8.08
C ASP A 137 4.20 -6.66 7.62
N ARG A 138 4.46 -7.63 8.50
CA ARG A 138 4.32 -9.07 8.21
C ARG A 138 2.91 -9.61 8.37
N TRP A 139 2.01 -8.89 9.03
CA TRP A 139 0.71 -9.43 9.46
C TRP A 139 0.86 -10.79 10.18
N SER A 140 1.97 -10.97 10.89
CA SER A 140 2.35 -12.24 11.50
C SER A 140 3.32 -12.01 12.64
N SER A 141 3.11 -12.73 13.74
CA SER A 141 4.07 -12.84 14.85
C SER A 141 5.17 -13.87 14.56
N ASP A 142 5.10 -14.60 13.43
CA ASP A 142 6.14 -15.54 13.04
C ASP A 142 7.34 -14.77 12.48
N PRO A 143 8.50 -14.77 13.16
CA PRO A 143 9.65 -13.97 12.75
C PRO A 143 10.31 -14.48 11.46
N VAL A 144 9.99 -15.68 11.00
CA VAL A 144 10.53 -16.21 9.74
C VAL A 144 9.66 -15.88 8.53
N VAL A 145 8.49 -15.24 8.73
CA VAL A 145 7.75 -14.61 7.62
C VAL A 145 8.56 -13.41 7.15
N GLN A 146 8.98 -13.44 5.89
CA GLN A 146 9.80 -12.39 5.30
C GLN A 146 8.92 -11.38 4.58
N THR A 147 8.17 -11.84 3.57
CA THR A 147 7.35 -10.98 2.73
C THR A 147 5.95 -11.54 2.56
N THR A 148 4.94 -10.76 2.95
CA THR A 148 3.55 -11.12 2.67
C THR A 148 3.18 -10.75 1.23
N ILE A 149 2.21 -11.46 0.67
CA ILE A 149 1.66 -11.13 -0.66
C ILE A 149 1.04 -9.73 -0.69
N HIS A 150 0.48 -9.27 0.44
CA HIS A 150 0.04 -7.88 0.61
C HIS A 150 1.18 -6.90 0.41
N LEU A 151 2.31 -7.13 1.07
CA LEU A 151 3.46 -6.23 1.01
C LEU A 151 4.12 -6.27 -0.37
N ALA A 152 4.24 -7.44 -0.97
CA ALA A 152 4.69 -7.60 -2.36
C ALA A 152 3.77 -6.85 -3.34
N GLY A 153 2.44 -6.95 -3.16
CA GLY A 153 1.47 -6.22 -3.97
C GLY A 153 1.57 -4.71 -3.82
N LEU A 154 1.69 -4.19 -2.59
CA LEU A 154 1.92 -2.75 -2.37
C LEU A 154 3.23 -2.28 -2.99
N TRP A 155 4.28 -3.09 -2.93
CA TRP A 155 5.55 -2.78 -3.55
C TRP A 155 5.44 -2.70 -5.09
N GLY A 156 4.81 -3.69 -5.72
CA GLY A 156 4.54 -3.66 -7.16
C GLY A 156 3.75 -2.42 -7.60
N ALA A 157 2.69 -2.08 -6.86
CA ALA A 157 1.88 -0.90 -7.14
C ALA A 157 2.65 0.41 -6.93
N ALA A 158 3.49 0.48 -5.89
CA ALA A 158 4.34 1.65 -5.64
C ALA A 158 5.43 1.81 -6.71
N LEU A 159 5.93 0.71 -7.29
CA LEU A 159 6.84 0.76 -8.43
C LEU A 159 6.17 1.28 -9.70
N ASP A 160 4.94 0.85 -10.01
CA ASP A 160 4.18 1.43 -11.11
C ASP A 160 3.93 2.93 -10.90
N ALA A 161 3.56 3.30 -9.67
CA ALA A 161 3.37 4.70 -9.30
C ALA A 161 4.67 5.50 -9.46
N THR A 162 5.80 4.95 -8.99
CA THR A 162 7.12 5.58 -9.15
C THR A 162 7.46 5.76 -10.63
N ALA A 163 7.23 4.75 -11.46
CA ALA A 163 7.48 4.83 -12.90
C ALA A 163 6.71 5.99 -13.53
N SER A 164 5.40 6.08 -13.24
CA SER A 164 4.56 7.16 -13.76
C SER A 164 4.99 8.54 -13.24
N LEU A 165 5.31 8.66 -11.96
CA LEU A 165 5.74 9.93 -11.37
C LEU A 165 7.08 10.39 -11.96
N ALA A 166 8.03 9.45 -12.14
CA ALA A 166 9.32 9.72 -12.75
C ALA A 166 9.20 10.16 -14.22
N GLU A 167 8.32 9.54 -15.01
CA GLU A 167 8.02 9.97 -16.38
C GLU A 167 7.53 11.43 -16.42
N ILE A 168 6.57 11.79 -15.56
CA ILE A 168 6.02 13.15 -15.49
C ILE A 168 7.09 14.15 -15.03
N ALA A 169 7.95 13.75 -14.10
CA ALA A 169 9.07 14.56 -13.62
C ALA A 169 10.22 14.70 -14.63
N GLY A 170 10.23 13.93 -15.73
CA GLY A 170 11.31 13.91 -16.73
C GLY A 170 12.54 13.11 -16.31
N GLU A 171 12.38 12.13 -15.41
CA GLU A 171 13.43 11.30 -14.82
C GLU A 171 13.41 9.89 -15.46
N ASP A 172 13.76 9.82 -16.74
CA ASP A 172 13.56 8.64 -17.59
C ASP A 172 14.27 7.36 -17.09
N ASP A 173 15.46 7.52 -16.48
CA ASP A 173 16.24 6.40 -15.93
C ASP A 173 15.55 5.80 -14.70
N ASP A 174 15.05 6.65 -13.79
CA ASP A 174 14.28 6.23 -12.62
C ASP A 174 12.96 5.57 -13.05
N ALA A 175 12.30 6.12 -14.07
CA ALA A 175 11.10 5.54 -14.64
C ALA A 175 11.37 4.13 -15.20
N THR A 176 12.46 3.95 -15.95
CA THR A 176 12.81 2.67 -16.56
C THR A 176 13.10 1.62 -15.50
N ARG A 177 13.95 1.96 -14.52
CA ARG A 177 14.28 1.09 -13.38
C ARG A 177 13.04 0.67 -12.60
N ALA A 178 12.11 1.59 -12.36
CA ALA A 178 10.86 1.30 -11.65
C ALA A 178 9.97 0.32 -12.45
N ARG A 179 9.84 0.50 -13.78
CA ARG A 179 9.07 -0.43 -14.63
C ARG A 179 9.68 -1.83 -14.66
N GLU A 180 11.00 -1.95 -14.76
CA GLU A 180 11.69 -3.24 -14.74
C GLU A 180 11.48 -3.97 -13.41
N ALA A 181 11.61 -3.25 -12.29
CA ALA A 181 11.32 -3.81 -10.97
C ALA A 181 9.84 -4.21 -10.84
N ALA A 182 8.91 -3.39 -11.35
CA ALA A 182 7.47 -3.69 -11.28
C ALA A 182 7.12 -4.95 -12.08
N ALA A 183 7.76 -5.14 -13.24
CA ALA A 183 7.62 -6.35 -14.04
C ALA A 183 8.15 -7.58 -13.30
N ARG A 184 9.30 -7.46 -12.63
CA ARG A 184 9.85 -8.54 -11.79
C ARG A 184 8.91 -8.92 -10.65
N VAL A 185 8.33 -7.95 -9.95
CA VAL A 185 7.36 -8.23 -8.86
C VAL A 185 6.14 -8.98 -9.38
N ARG A 186 5.58 -8.58 -10.53
CA ARG A 186 4.45 -9.30 -11.16
C ARG A 186 4.81 -10.75 -11.48
N MET A 187 6.00 -11.00 -12.03
CA MET A 187 6.47 -12.37 -12.28
C MET A 187 6.56 -13.17 -10.99
N ILE A 188 7.12 -12.61 -9.91
CA ILE A 188 7.22 -13.30 -8.62
C ILE A 188 5.84 -13.62 -8.03
N LEU A 189 4.89 -12.68 -8.11
CA LEU A 189 3.51 -12.88 -7.64
C LEU A 189 2.83 -14.06 -8.38
N GLU A 190 3.02 -14.17 -9.69
CA GLU A 190 2.41 -15.24 -10.49
C GLU A 190 3.16 -16.57 -10.41
N ASP A 191 4.49 -16.55 -10.49
CA ASP A 191 5.27 -17.78 -10.60
C ASP A 191 5.56 -18.43 -9.24
N GLU A 192 5.67 -17.63 -8.17
CA GLU A 192 6.06 -18.12 -6.84
C GLU A 192 4.90 -18.12 -5.83
N PHE A 193 4.11 -17.05 -5.77
CA PHE A 193 3.01 -16.96 -4.79
C PHE A 193 1.79 -17.78 -5.19
N TRP A 194 1.56 -18.03 -6.48
CA TRP A 194 0.43 -18.84 -6.94
C TRP A 194 0.61 -20.32 -6.59
N ASN A 195 -0.39 -20.90 -5.92
CA ASN A 195 -0.46 -22.33 -5.66
C ASN A 195 -1.54 -22.95 -6.59
N PRO A 196 -1.16 -23.56 -7.72
CA PRO A 196 -2.12 -24.11 -8.68
C PRO A 196 -2.87 -25.33 -8.14
N ALA A 197 -2.27 -26.09 -7.22
CA ALA A 197 -2.90 -27.27 -6.62
C ALA A 197 -4.07 -26.87 -5.70
N GLU A 198 -3.94 -25.75 -5.00
CA GLU A 198 -4.98 -25.22 -4.12
C GLU A 198 -5.80 -24.08 -4.75
N ARG A 199 -5.49 -23.71 -6.01
CA ARG A 199 -6.15 -22.64 -6.76
C ARG A 199 -6.23 -21.32 -5.98
N ARG A 200 -5.15 -20.96 -5.29
CA ARG A 200 -5.07 -19.74 -4.47
C ARG A 200 -3.64 -19.25 -4.37
N PHE A 201 -3.47 -18.02 -3.91
CA PHE A 201 -2.15 -17.50 -3.57
C PHE A 201 -1.75 -17.85 -2.14
N ASN A 202 -0.45 -18.08 -1.95
CA ASN A 202 0.17 -18.21 -0.64
C ASN A 202 0.15 -16.86 0.09
N PHE A 203 0.05 -16.89 1.41
CA PHE A 203 -0.02 -15.67 2.24
C PHE A 203 1.33 -14.95 2.29
N ALA A 204 2.43 -15.69 2.43
CA ALA A 204 3.75 -15.11 2.59
C ALA A 204 4.87 -16.04 2.12
N LYS A 205 6.00 -15.44 1.78
CA LYS A 205 7.31 -16.08 1.60
C LYS A 205 8.09 -16.02 2.91
N ARG A 206 8.73 -17.12 3.28
CA ARG A 206 9.63 -17.22 4.44
C ARG A 206 11.06 -16.92 4.04
N VAL A 207 11.91 -16.64 5.04
CA VAL A 207 13.36 -16.40 4.86
C VAL A 207 14.10 -17.55 4.17
N ASP A 208 13.60 -18.79 4.29
CA ASP A 208 14.18 -19.96 3.62
C ASP A 208 13.65 -20.18 2.19
N GLY A 209 12.84 -19.26 1.68
CA GLY A 209 12.19 -19.31 0.37
C GLY A 209 10.92 -20.18 0.33
N SER A 210 10.55 -20.86 1.41
CA SER A 210 9.30 -21.62 1.45
C SER A 210 8.07 -20.72 1.69
N PHE A 211 6.88 -21.22 1.36
CA PHE A 211 5.65 -20.43 1.41
C PHE A 211 4.73 -20.81 2.57
N VAL A 212 4.06 -19.79 3.12
CA VAL A 212 3.02 -19.94 4.13
C VAL A 212 1.66 -20.00 3.44
N GLY A 213 1.05 -21.19 3.46
CA GLY A 213 -0.28 -21.41 2.90
C GLY A 213 -1.44 -20.97 3.80
N ALA A 214 -1.33 -19.92 4.62
CA ALA A 214 -2.48 -19.42 5.38
C ALA A 214 -3.59 -18.93 4.43
N ARG A 215 -4.87 -19.09 4.82
CA ARG A 215 -6.01 -18.57 4.05
C ARG A 215 -6.32 -17.17 4.58
N THR A 216 -6.09 -16.17 3.75
CA THR A 216 -6.31 -14.76 4.11
C THR A 216 -6.93 -14.02 2.93
N VAL A 217 -7.50 -12.85 3.19
CA VAL A 217 -7.99 -11.94 2.14
C VAL A 217 -6.87 -11.11 1.49
N LEU A 218 -5.66 -11.15 2.04
CA LEU A 218 -4.54 -10.30 1.62
C LEU A 218 -4.14 -10.39 0.13
N PRO A 219 -4.34 -11.51 -0.61
CA PRO A 219 -4.17 -11.52 -2.06
C PRO A 219 -5.07 -10.51 -2.79
N ALA A 220 -6.13 -10.00 -2.17
CA ALA A 220 -6.98 -8.94 -2.73
C ALA A 220 -6.19 -7.65 -3.03
N VAL A 221 -5.11 -7.36 -2.30
CA VAL A 221 -4.32 -6.14 -2.51
C VAL A 221 -3.67 -6.10 -3.90
N PRO A 222 -2.82 -7.06 -4.29
CA PRO A 222 -2.32 -7.09 -5.66
C PRO A 222 -3.42 -7.26 -6.72
N MET A 223 -4.59 -7.85 -6.39
CA MET A 223 -5.74 -7.90 -7.31
C MET A 223 -6.34 -6.51 -7.58
N ILE A 224 -6.55 -5.69 -6.53
CA ILE A 224 -7.12 -4.33 -6.66
C ILE A 224 -6.21 -3.44 -7.51
N PHE A 225 -4.89 -3.62 -7.41
CA PHE A 225 -3.92 -2.90 -8.25
C PHE A 225 -3.69 -3.54 -9.63
N GLY A 226 -4.42 -4.61 -9.98
CA GLY A 226 -4.31 -5.25 -11.29
C GLY A 226 -2.94 -5.88 -11.57
N LEU A 227 -2.24 -6.33 -10.52
CA LEU A 227 -0.89 -6.90 -10.63
C LEU A 227 -0.89 -8.39 -10.95
N LEU A 228 -2.04 -9.06 -10.82
CA LEU A 228 -2.18 -10.50 -11.00
C LEU A 228 -2.86 -10.84 -12.35
N ASP A 229 -2.49 -11.97 -12.93
CA ASP A 229 -3.11 -12.50 -14.13
C ASP A 229 -4.58 -12.90 -13.84
N PRO A 230 -5.55 -12.53 -14.71
CA PRO A 230 -6.94 -12.92 -14.50
C PRO A 230 -7.16 -14.44 -14.38
N GLY A 231 -6.31 -15.25 -15.00
CA GLY A 231 -6.36 -16.71 -14.96
C GLY A 231 -6.03 -17.31 -13.59
N SER A 232 -5.21 -16.65 -12.78
CA SER A 232 -4.91 -17.03 -11.38
C SER A 232 -5.78 -16.25 -10.38
N ALA A 233 -6.02 -14.96 -10.64
CA ALA A 233 -6.80 -14.07 -9.78
C ALA A 233 -8.27 -14.48 -9.66
N ILE A 234 -8.96 -14.79 -10.78
CA ILE A 234 -10.39 -15.14 -10.75
C ILE A 234 -10.63 -16.42 -9.94
N PRO A 235 -9.90 -17.53 -10.14
CA PRO A 235 -10.00 -18.71 -9.28
C PRO A 235 -9.77 -18.44 -7.80
N ALA A 236 -8.84 -17.54 -7.45
CA ALA A 236 -8.56 -17.22 -6.05
C ALA A 236 -9.76 -16.58 -5.33
N LEU A 237 -10.69 -15.94 -6.06
CA LEU A 237 -11.93 -15.38 -5.50
C LEU A 237 -12.90 -16.45 -4.97
N ASP A 238 -12.75 -17.72 -5.38
CA ASP A 238 -13.52 -18.84 -4.82
C ASP A 238 -13.32 -18.93 -3.30
N LEU A 239 -12.10 -18.68 -2.81
CA LEU A 239 -11.80 -18.65 -1.38
C LEU A 239 -12.49 -17.47 -0.70
N PHE A 240 -12.51 -16.31 -1.33
CA PHE A 240 -13.06 -15.08 -0.75
C PHE A 240 -14.58 -15.20 -0.58
N SER A 241 -15.25 -15.80 -1.56
CA SER A 241 -16.70 -16.07 -1.53
C SER A 241 -17.09 -17.27 -0.66
N SER A 242 -16.13 -18.05 -0.17
CA SER A 242 -16.39 -19.21 0.68
C SER A 242 -16.71 -18.82 2.12
N ALA A 243 -17.43 -19.68 2.85
CA ALA A 243 -17.69 -19.52 4.28
C ALA A 243 -16.43 -19.52 5.16
N ALA A 244 -15.24 -19.80 4.60
CA ALA A 244 -13.98 -19.69 5.32
C ALA A 244 -13.58 -18.24 5.56
N LEU A 245 -13.87 -17.33 4.63
CA LEU A 245 -13.53 -15.90 4.73
C LEU A 245 -14.77 -14.99 4.71
N SER A 246 -15.81 -15.33 3.93
CA SER A 246 -17.03 -14.53 3.87
C SER A 246 -17.98 -14.80 5.02
N ARG A 247 -18.54 -13.71 5.56
CA ARG A 247 -19.64 -13.63 6.53
C ARG A 247 -20.73 -12.71 5.97
N ASP A 248 -21.89 -12.70 6.61
CA ASP A 248 -23.04 -11.86 6.20
C ASP A 248 -22.73 -10.35 6.11
N TRP A 249 -21.67 -9.90 6.78
CA TRP A 249 -21.23 -8.50 6.84
C TRP A 249 -19.92 -8.23 6.08
N GLY A 250 -19.38 -9.21 5.34
CA GLY A 250 -18.20 -9.02 4.50
C GLY A 250 -17.15 -10.12 4.62
N VAL A 251 -15.97 -9.87 4.06
CA VAL A 251 -14.85 -10.82 4.03
C VAL A 251 -13.89 -10.54 5.19
N GLY A 252 -13.58 -11.55 5.99
CA GLY A 252 -12.64 -11.48 7.10
C GLY A 252 -11.17 -11.52 6.66
N LEU A 253 -10.30 -10.91 7.46
CA LEU A 253 -8.85 -10.90 7.31
C LEU A 253 -8.22 -12.28 7.50
#